data_AF-A0A6N9JWK8-F1
#
_entry.id   AF-A0A6N9JWK8-F1
#
_cell.length_a   1.000
_cell.length_b   1.000
_cell.length_c   1.000
_cell.angle_alpha   90.00
_cell.angle_beta   90.00
_cell.angle_gamma   90.00
#
_symmetry.space_group_name_H-M   'P 1'
#
loop_
_entity.id
_entity.type
_entity.pdbx_description
1 polymer ?
#
loop_
_entity_poly.entity_id
_entity_poly.type
_entity_poly.pdbx_seq_one_letter_code
_entity_poly.pdbx_strand_id
1 'polypeptide(L)' 'MENTKNPVPEMIREYQIGNTCYVVKSRSKEQAQEDAVTKVKRLIRNDLKQ' A
#
# COMPACT_ATOMS: atom_id res chain seq x y z
N MET A 1 6.51 9.29 30.33
CA MET A 1 6.78 8.19 29.38
C MET A 1 6.41 8.69 28.00
N GLU A 2 7.38 9.26 27.27
CA GLU A 2 7.19 9.61 25.86
C GLU A 2 6.95 8.33 25.07
N ASN A 3 5.77 8.23 24.48
CA ASN A 3 5.38 7.12 23.63
C ASN A 3 5.98 7.40 22.25
N THR A 4 7.29 7.15 22.09
CA THR A 4 7.97 7.15 20.79
C THR A 4 7.43 6.01 19.95
N LYS A 5 6.23 6.21 19.39
CA LYS A 5 5.72 5.44 18.26
C LYS A 5 6.66 5.72 17.11
N ASN A 6 7.71 4.91 16.96
CA ASN A 6 8.55 4.95 15.77
C ASN A 6 7.62 4.90 14.56
N PRO A 7 7.57 5.95 13.71
CA PRO A 7 6.72 5.91 12.54
C PRO A 7 7.20 4.75 11.68
N VAL A 8 6.29 3.82 11.38
CA VAL A 8 6.63 2.65 10.57
C VAL A 8 7.25 3.15 9.27
N PRO A 9 8.41 2.60 8.82
CA PRO A 9 9.14 3.15 7.70
C PRO A 9 8.23 3.29 6.47
N GLU A 10 8.27 4.46 5.85
CA GLU A 10 7.67 4.62 4.53
C GLU A 10 8.49 3.82 3.52
N MET A 11 7.81 3.04 2.70
CA MET A 11 8.43 2.27 1.63
C MET A 11 7.85 2.72 0.31
N ILE A 12 8.74 3.06 -0.62
CA ILE A 12 8.41 3.27 -2.02
C ILE A 12 8.82 2.01 -2.76
N ARG A 13 7.87 1.42 -3.50
CA ARG A 13 8.09 0.21 -4.29
C ARG A 13 7.38 0.34 -5.62
N GLU A 14 8.01 -0.20 -6.65
CA GLU A 14 7.43 -0.28 -7.99
C GLU A 14 6.80 -1.66 -8.18
N TYR A 15 5.60 -1.68 -8.76
CA TYR A 15 4.85 -2.88 -9.04
C TYR A 15 4.35 -2.86 -10.49
N GLN A 16 4.65 -3.91 -11.24
CA GLN A 16 3.98 -4.18 -12.50
C GLN A 16 2.64 -4.86 -12.19
N ILE A 17 1.53 -4.19 -12.48
CA ILE A 17 0.18 -4.75 -12.30
C ILE A 17 -0.50 -4.77 -13.67
N GLY A 18 -0.58 -5.96 -14.27
CA GLY A 18 -0.95 -6.09 -15.69
C GLY A 18 0.13 -5.45 -16.56
N ASN A 19 -0.28 -4.58 -17.49
CA ASN A 19 0.63 -3.89 -18.42
C ASN A 19 1.08 -2.51 -17.92
N THR A 20 0.66 -2.11 -16.73
CA THR A 20 0.94 -0.77 -16.17
C THR A 20 1.92 -0.89 -15.00
N CYS A 21 2.91 0.00 -14.97
CA CYS A 21 3.82 0.14 -13.83
C CYS A 21 3.23 1.14 -12.81
N TYR A 22 3.21 0.74 -11.54
CA TYR A 22 2.72 1.54 -10.43
C TYR A 22 3.83 1.82 -9.43
N VAL A 23 4.07 3.09 -9.14
CA VAL A 23 4.94 3.51 -8.03
C VAL A 23 4.06 3.68 -6.78
N VAL A 24 4.23 2.78 -5.81
CA VAL A 24 3.41 2.74 -4.59
C VAL A 24 4.24 3.23 -3.42
N LYS A 25 3.77 4.32 -2.79
CA LYS A 25 4.23 4.77 -1.49
C LYS A 25 3.30 4.19 -0.41
N SER A 26 3.84 3.36 0.49
CA SER A 26 3.04 2.70 1.51
C SER A 26 3.73 2.68 2.88
N ARG A 27 2.92 2.47 3.92
CA ARG A 27 3.36 2.10 5.26
C ARG A 27 2.71 0.78 5.60
N SER A 28 3.50 -0.25 5.86
CA SER A 28 3.00 -1.55 6.29
C SER A 28 2.82 -1.55 7.81
N LYS A 29 1.78 -2.21 8.31
CA LYS A 29 1.65 -2.56 9.73
C LYS A 29 1.92 -4.05 9.87
N GLU A 30 2.42 -4.50 11.01
CA GLU A 30 2.67 -5.95 11.25
C GLU A 30 1.42 -6.81 11.08
N GLN A 31 0.23 -6.26 11.34
CA GLN A 31 -1.06 -6.94 11.18
C GLN A 31 -1.65 -6.83 9.77
N ALA A 32 -0.90 -6.32 8.79
CA ALA A 32 -1.38 -6.21 7.42
C ALA A 32 -1.57 -7.62 6.81
N GLN A 33 -2.82 -7.98 6.54
CA GLN A 33 -3.18 -9.27 5.92
C GLN A 33 -3.28 -9.19 4.39
N GLU A 34 -3.39 -7.97 3.85
CA GLU A 34 -3.56 -7.73 2.41
C GLU A 34 -2.21 -7.30 1.81
N ASP A 35 -1.81 -7.93 0.70
CA ASP A 35 -0.63 -7.52 -0.05
C ASP A 35 -0.89 -6.20 -0.82
N ALA A 36 0.21 -5.52 -1.20
CA ALA A 36 0.13 -4.22 -1.86
C ALA A 36 -0.60 -4.29 -3.21
N VAL A 37 -0.42 -5.36 -3.99
CA VAL A 37 -1.02 -5.49 -5.33
C VAL A 37 -2.53 -5.69 -5.23
N THR A 38 -2.98 -6.55 -4.32
CA THR A 38 -4.41 -6.77 -4.04
C THR A 38 -5.07 -5.49 -3.56
N LYS A 39 -4.41 -4.75 -2.67
CA LYS A 39 -4.89 -3.45 -2.18
C LYS A 39 -5.04 -2.44 -3.33
N VAL A 40 -4.03 -2.31 -4.20
CA VAL A 40 -4.09 -1.40 -5.37
C VAL A 40 -5.25 -1.79 -6.29
N LYS A 41 -5.40 -3.07 -6.63
CA LYS A 41 -6.52 -3.55 -7.47
C LYS A 41 -7.87 -3.23 -6.85
N ARG A 42 -8.02 -3.41 -5.53
CA ARG A 42 -9.27 -3.10 -4.81
C ARG A 42 -9.58 -1.60 -4.82
N LEU A 43 -8.58 -0.75 -4.59
CA LEU A 43 -8.74 0.71 -4.62
C LEU A 43 -9.21 1.19 -6.00
N ILE A 44 -8.57 0.73 -7.07
CA ILE A 44 -8.97 1.08 -8.45
C ILE A 44 -10.41 0.63 -8.73
N ARG A 45 -10.76 -0.62 -8.38
CA ARG A 45 -12.14 -1.11 -8.59
C ARG A 45 -13.18 -0.30 -7.82
N ASN A 46 -12.86 0.16 -6.61
CA ASN A 46 -13.77 0.98 -5.82
C ASN A 46 -13.94 2.38 -6.44
N ASP A 47 -12.86 2.94 -7.00
CA ASP A 47 -12.87 4.23 -7.67
C ASP A 47 -13.69 4.18 -8.98
N LEU A 48 -13.56 3.11 -9.77
CA LEU A 48 -14.33 2.91 -11.00
C LEU A 48 -15.82 2.59 -10.79
N LYS A 49 -16.22 2.26 -9.56
CA LYS A 49 -17.62 2.00 -9.20
C LYS A 49 -18.36 3.26 -8.72
N GLN A 50 -17.66 4.41 -8.67
CA GLN A 50 -18.26 5.72 -8.41
C GLN A 50 -19.25 6.10 -9.52
#